data_AF-A0A3C1CHW9-F1
#
_entry.id   AF-A0A3C1CHW9-F1
#
_cell.length_a   1.000
_cell.length_b   1.000
_cell.length_c   1.000
_cell.angle_alpha   90.00
_cell.angle_beta   90.00
_cell.angle_gamma   90.00
#
_symmetry.space_group_name_H-M   'P 1'
#
loop_
_entity.id
_entity.type
_entity.pdbx_description
1 polymer ?
#
loop_
_entity_poly.entity_id
_entity_poly.type
_entity_poly.pdbx_seq_one_letter_code
_entity_poly.pdbx_strand_id
1 'polypeptide(L)'
;MASPPESDEPPRDPEAWSDEQWLAWLVDTDTLEAEEAASDRRVVARWRDRPSSQVLGAAMLGLHDAIYGRPDDEVVIVEDSSGDPPGDEDAPVVHLDPDRPERSEVVVRRRRGSRSPRGSG
;
A
#
# COMPACT_ATOMS: atom_id res chain seq x y z
N MET A 1 24.75 -34.31 -12.40
CA MET A 1 23.51 -34.30 -11.59
C MET A 1 23.87 -33.65 -10.27
N ALA A 2 23.50 -32.39 -10.07
CA ALA A 2 23.67 -31.70 -8.79
C ALA A 2 22.36 -31.78 -8.01
N SER A 3 22.47 -32.10 -6.72
CA SER A 3 21.38 -32.37 -5.77
C SER A 3 20.39 -31.20 -5.63
N PRO A 4 19.13 -31.44 -5.24
CA PRO A 4 18.19 -30.38 -4.89
C PRO A 4 18.75 -29.52 -3.74
N PRO A 5 18.45 -28.20 -3.68
CA PRO A 5 18.91 -27.36 -2.57
C PRO A 5 18.27 -27.83 -1.27
N GLU A 6 19.09 -28.23 -0.29
CA GLU A 6 18.65 -28.72 1.02
C GLU A 6 18.47 -27.59 2.05
N SER A 7 18.40 -26.32 1.64
CA SER A 7 18.33 -25.17 2.57
C SER A 7 17.50 -24.01 2.02
N ASP A 8 16.60 -23.49 2.86
CA ASP A 8 15.74 -22.32 2.61
C ASP A 8 16.53 -20.98 2.65
N GLU A 9 17.80 -21.00 3.05
CA GLU A 9 18.66 -19.83 3.14
C GLU A 9 19.74 -19.87 2.05
N PRO A 10 20.08 -18.71 1.43
CA PRO A 10 21.15 -18.64 0.46
C PRO A 10 22.50 -19.02 1.09
N PRO A 11 23.42 -19.59 0.29
CA PRO A 11 24.70 -20.06 0.78
C PRO A 11 25.55 -18.87 1.18
N ARG A 12 26.40 -19.06 2.20
CA ARG A 12 27.37 -18.02 2.61
C ARG A 12 28.40 -17.71 1.54
N ASP A 13 28.72 -18.69 0.69
CA ASP A 13 29.56 -18.51 -0.48
C ASP A 13 28.65 -18.31 -1.71
N PRO A 14 28.67 -17.14 -2.36
CA PRO A 14 27.74 -16.83 -3.45
C PRO A 14 27.93 -17.69 -4.71
N GLU A 15 29.14 -18.20 -4.92
CA GLU A 15 29.49 -19.05 -6.07
C GLU A 15 29.07 -20.52 -5.87
N ALA A 16 28.55 -20.86 -4.69
CA ALA A 16 28.13 -22.22 -4.36
C ALA A 16 26.81 -22.62 -5.03
N TRP A 17 26.02 -21.64 -5.49
CA TRP A 17 24.76 -21.85 -6.23
C TRP A 17 24.91 -21.43 -7.68
N SER A 18 24.23 -22.16 -8.57
CA SER A 18 24.09 -21.73 -9.95
C SER A 18 23.09 -20.57 -10.06
N ASP A 19 23.16 -19.82 -11.17
CA ASP A 19 22.19 -18.76 -11.48
C ASP A 19 20.74 -19.26 -11.43
N GLU A 20 20.48 -20.48 -11.91
CA GLU A 20 19.13 -21.09 -11.87
C GLU A 20 18.65 -21.32 -10.43
N GLN A 21 19.56 -21.70 -9.52
CA GLN A 21 19.25 -21.91 -8.10
C GLN A 21 19.01 -20.57 -7.40
N TRP A 22 19.81 -19.55 -7.72
CA TRP A 22 19.61 -18.18 -7.24
C TRP A 22 18.25 -17.61 -7.66
N LEU A 23 17.89 -17.76 -8.94
CA LEU A 23 16.62 -17.29 -9.47
C LEU A 23 15.44 -18.03 -8.86
N ALA A 24 15.55 -19.35 -8.67
CA ALA A 24 14.49 -20.13 -8.03
C ALA A 24 14.22 -19.69 -6.59
N TRP A 25 15.29 -19.42 -5.82
CA TRP A 25 15.17 -18.95 -4.44
C TRP A 25 14.60 -17.53 -4.34
N LEU A 26 15.00 -16.62 -5.25
CA LEU A 26 14.44 -15.26 -5.29
C LEU A 26 12.94 -15.27 -5.59
N VAL A 27 12.51 -16.07 -6.56
CA VAL A 27 11.08 -16.20 -6.88
C VAL A 27 10.29 -16.75 -5.70
N ASP A 28 10.81 -17.75 -5.00
CA ASP A 28 10.16 -18.34 -3.83
C ASP A 28 10.05 -17.32 -2.68
N THR A 29 11.13 -16.58 -2.41
CA THR A 29 11.16 -15.53 -1.38
C THR A 29 10.19 -14.39 -1.71
N ASP A 30 10.17 -13.91 -2.96
CA ASP A 30 9.23 -12.89 -3.42
C ASP A 30 7.77 -13.35 -3.23
N THR A 31 7.47 -14.63 -3.51
CA THR A 31 6.13 -15.17 -3.26
C THR A 31 5.77 -15.24 -1.78
N LEU A 32 6.70 -15.67 -0.92
CA LEU A 32 6.48 -15.71 0.53
C LEU A 32 6.26 -14.31 1.10
N GLU A 33 7.09 -13.34 0.72
CA GLU A 33 6.93 -11.93 1.12
C GLU A 33 5.59 -11.36 0.65
N ALA A 34 5.17 -11.67 -0.58
CA ALA A 34 3.87 -11.24 -1.10
C ALA A 34 2.69 -11.86 -0.33
N GLU A 35 2.80 -13.12 0.08
CA GLU A 35 1.80 -13.81 0.90
C GLU A 35 1.73 -13.26 2.32
N GLU A 36 2.88 -13.00 2.94
CA GLU A 36 2.99 -12.35 4.26
C GLU A 36 2.38 -10.94 4.22
N ALA A 37 2.75 -10.12 3.23
CA ALA A 37 2.16 -8.80 3.04
C ALA A 37 0.64 -8.87 2.82
N ALA A 38 0.15 -9.87 2.09
CA ALA A 38 -1.29 -10.10 1.92
C ALA A 38 -1.97 -10.53 3.24
N SER A 39 -1.30 -11.35 4.05
CA SER A 39 -1.77 -11.76 5.38
C SER A 39 -1.87 -10.56 6.32
N ASP A 40 -0.83 -9.74 6.39
CA ASP A 40 -0.78 -8.54 7.21
C ASP A 40 -1.89 -7.55 6.83
N ARG A 41 -2.09 -7.31 5.54
CA ARG A 41 -3.21 -6.49 5.04
C ARG A 41 -4.57 -7.03 5.50
N ARG A 42 -4.77 -8.36 5.49
CA ARG A 42 -6.02 -8.99 5.96
C ARG A 42 -6.20 -8.84 7.48
N VAL A 43 -5.12 -8.96 8.26
CA VAL A 43 -5.14 -8.77 9.72
C VAL A 43 -5.49 -7.32 10.06
N VAL A 44 -4.84 -6.36 9.40
CA VAL A 44 -5.10 -4.93 9.55
C VAL A 44 -6.53 -4.59 9.16
N ALA A 45 -7.03 -5.10 8.02
CA ALA A 45 -8.42 -4.90 7.59
C ALA A 45 -9.41 -5.44 8.64
N ARG A 46 -9.20 -6.67 9.11
CA ARG A 46 -10.04 -7.30 10.15
C ARG A 46 -10.04 -6.51 11.46
N TRP A 47 -8.92 -5.88 11.83
CA TRP A 47 -8.84 -5.05 13.01
C TRP A 47 -9.53 -3.69 12.80
N ARG A 48 -9.39 -3.09 11.62
CA ARG A 48 -10.03 -1.83 11.22
C ARG A 48 -11.57 -1.92 11.21
N ASP A 49 -12.12 -3.07 10.88
CA ASP A 49 -13.58 -3.31 10.85
C ASP A 49 -14.21 -3.46 12.25
N ARG A 50 -13.41 -3.49 13.32
CA ARG A 50 -13.93 -3.58 14.69
C ARG A 50 -14.34 -2.19 15.20
N PRO A 51 -15.56 -2.03 15.77
CA PRO A 51 -16.00 -0.74 16.31
C PRO A 51 -15.04 -0.16 17.38
N SER A 52 -14.38 -1.02 18.16
CA SER A 52 -13.44 -0.62 19.20
C SER A 52 -12.11 -0.06 18.68
N SER A 53 -11.65 -0.47 17.49
CA SER A 53 -10.38 0.03 16.93
C SER A 53 -10.50 1.49 16.49
N GLN A 54 -11.68 1.90 16.00
CA GLN A 54 -11.95 3.30 15.65
C GLN A 54 -11.94 4.20 16.89
N VAL A 55 -12.50 3.75 18.01
CA VAL A 55 -12.49 4.49 19.28
C VAL A 55 -11.07 4.63 19.82
N LEU A 56 -10.29 3.55 19.82
CA LEU A 56 -8.90 3.59 20.24
C LEU A 56 -8.06 4.51 19.34
N GLY A 57 -8.23 4.42 18.03
CA GLY A 57 -7.56 5.31 17.08
C GLY A 57 -7.89 6.78 17.31
N ALA A 58 -9.17 7.10 17.52
CA ALA A 58 -9.61 8.47 17.85
C ALA A 58 -9.03 8.96 19.18
N ALA A 59 -8.96 8.10 20.21
CA ALA A 59 -8.36 8.44 21.50
C ALA A 59 -6.85 8.71 21.37
N MET A 60 -6.13 7.90 20.61
CA MET A 60 -4.69 8.09 20.37
C MET A 60 -4.42 9.37 19.57
N LEU A 61 -5.22 9.69 18.56
CA LEU A 61 -5.09 10.95 17.82
C LEU A 61 -5.38 12.16 18.71
N GLY A 62 -6.42 12.09 19.55
CA GLY A 62 -6.70 13.16 20.52
C GLY A 62 -5.58 13.33 21.56
N LEU A 63 -4.96 12.23 22.01
CA LEU A 63 -3.79 12.28 22.89
C LEU A 63 -2.57 12.88 22.18
N HIS A 64 -2.33 12.50 20.93
CA HIS A 64 -1.26 13.08 20.10
C HIS A 64 -1.43 14.59 19.96
N ASP A 65 -2.64 15.05 19.62
CA ASP A 65 -2.95 16.49 19.51
C ASP A 65 -2.76 17.23 20.85
N ALA A 66 -3.07 16.58 21.97
CA ALA A 66 -2.86 17.16 23.30
C ALA A 66 -1.38 17.28 23.68
N ILE A 67 -0.53 16.35 23.22
CA ILE A 67 0.91 16.32 23.54
C ILE A 67 1.69 17.22 22.58
N TYR A 68 1.40 17.16 21.29
CA TYR A 68 2.20 17.77 20.22
C TYR A 68 1.54 18.98 19.55
N GLY A 69 0.27 19.25 19.86
CA GLY A 69 -0.54 20.22 19.13
C GLY A 69 -1.10 19.64 17.84
N ARG A 70 -2.07 20.34 17.26
CA ARG A 70 -2.65 19.97 15.98
C ARG A 70 -1.72 20.44 14.86
N PRO A 71 -1.25 19.57 13.96
CA PRO A 71 -0.49 20.01 12.80
C PRO A 71 -1.40 20.89 11.92
N ASP A 72 -0.96 22.12 11.65
CA ASP A 72 -1.59 23.02 10.67
C ASP A 72 -1.10 22.72 9.23
N ASP A 73 -0.27 21.68 9.05
CA ASP A 73 0.35 21.35 7.78
C ASP A 73 -0.62 20.60 6.85
N GLU A 74 -0.71 21.07 5.61
CA GLU A 74 -1.39 20.38 4.52
C GLU A 74 -0.67 19.05 4.24
N VAL A 75 -1.38 17.92 4.39
CA VAL A 75 -0.82 16.60 4.10
C VAL A 75 -0.71 16.44 2.58
N VAL A 76 0.48 16.69 2.04
CA VAL A 76 0.81 16.42 0.63
C VAL A 76 1.26 14.97 0.51
N ILE A 77 0.43 14.12 -0.09
CA ILE A 77 0.81 12.76 -0.47
C ILE A 77 1.46 12.84 -1.85
N VAL A 78 2.79 12.75 -1.91
CA VAL A 78 3.53 12.63 -3.17
C VAL A 78 3.74 11.14 -3.45
N GLU A 79 3.02 10.60 -4.42
CA GLU A 79 3.26 9.26 -4.95
C GLU A 79 4.21 9.39 -6.15
N ASP A 80 5.48 8.99 -5.96
CA ASP A 80 6.41 8.80 -7.07
C ASP A 80 6.15 7.41 -7.67
N SER A 81 5.21 7.35 -8.62
CA SER A 81 4.89 6.12 -9.34
C SER A 81 5.75 6.06 -10.61
N SER A 82 6.65 5.08 -10.69
CA SER A 82 7.46 4.78 -11.88
C SER A 82 6.71 3.96 -12.94
N GLY A 83 5.37 4.03 -12.98
CA GLY A 83 4.51 3.21 -13.83
C GLY A 83 3.56 4.05 -14.70
N ASP A 84 3.04 3.43 -15.76
CA ASP A 84 2.04 4.02 -16.66
C ASP A 84 0.76 4.35 -15.86
N PRO A 85 0.24 5.60 -15.91
CA PRO A 85 -0.86 6.01 -15.05
C PRO A 85 -2.12 5.17 -15.29
N PRO A 86 -2.94 4.92 -14.26
CA PRO A 86 -4.22 4.24 -14.43
C PRO A 86 -5.08 5.03 -15.42
N GLY A 87 -5.66 4.34 -16.40
CA GLY A 87 -6.37 4.95 -17.53
C GLY A 87 -7.40 6.02 -17.13
N ASP A 88 -7.61 6.96 -18.04
CA ASP A 88 -8.27 8.28 -17.89
C ASP A 88 -9.64 8.32 -17.17
N GLU A 89 -10.30 7.19 -16.94
CA GLU A 89 -11.64 7.13 -16.35
C GLU A 89 -11.65 7.34 -14.82
N ASP A 90 -10.56 7.03 -14.12
CA ASP A 90 -10.40 7.25 -12.68
C ASP A 90 -9.26 8.24 -12.34
N ALA A 91 -8.65 8.87 -13.36
CA ALA A 91 -7.58 9.86 -13.18
C ALA A 91 -8.12 11.21 -12.64
N PRO A 92 -7.41 11.88 -11.72
CA PRO A 92 -7.78 13.21 -11.27
C PRO A 92 -7.66 14.21 -12.43
N VAL A 93 -8.61 15.13 -12.54
CA VAL A 93 -8.51 16.22 -13.52
C VAL A 93 -7.53 17.24 -12.96
N VAL A 94 -6.38 17.38 -13.61
CA VAL A 94 -5.28 18.26 -13.19
C VAL A 94 -5.21 19.47 -14.12
N HIS A 95 -5.31 20.68 -13.55
CA HIS A 95 -5.04 21.93 -14.25
C HIS A 95 -3.85 22.63 -13.58
N LEU A 96 -2.69 22.60 -14.23
CA LEU A 96 -1.49 23.30 -13.75
C LEU A 96 -1.39 24.67 -14.44
N ASP A 97 -1.13 25.72 -13.66
CA ASP A 97 -0.80 27.06 -14.16
C ASP A 97 0.70 27.31 -13.90
N PRO A 98 1.57 27.16 -14.91
CA PRO A 98 3.02 27.31 -14.74
C PRO A 98 3.44 28.73 -14.38
N ASP A 99 2.64 29.73 -14.76
CA ASP A 99 2.91 31.14 -14.52
C ASP A 99 2.44 31.58 -13.13
N ARG A 100 1.47 30.85 -12.56
CA ARG A 100 0.93 31.06 -11.20
C ARG A 100 0.68 29.72 -10.50
N PRO A 101 1.73 29.09 -9.95
CA PRO A 101 1.61 27.78 -9.30
C PRO A 101 0.52 27.71 -8.24
N GLU A 102 0.25 28.82 -7.54
CA GLU A 102 -0.80 28.95 -6.52
C GLU A 102 -2.24 28.79 -7.05
N ARG A 103 -2.42 28.77 -8.37
CA ARG A 103 -3.71 28.57 -9.06
C ARG A 103 -3.86 27.18 -9.65
N SER A 104 -2.87 26.32 -9.47
CA SER A 104 -2.96 24.94 -9.94
C SER A 104 -4.02 24.19 -9.13
N GLU A 105 -4.93 23.52 -9.82
CA GLU A 105 -6.06 22.80 -9.21
C GLU A 105 -6.06 21.33 -9.62
N VAL A 106 -6.44 20.46 -8.67
CA VAL A 106 -6.61 19.02 -8.88
C VAL A 106 -7.99 18.61 -8.39
N VAL A 107 -8.84 18.10 -9.29
CA VAL A 107 -10.21 17.69 -8.97
C VAL A 107 -10.29 16.17 -8.91
N VAL A 108 -10.52 15.64 -7.71
CA VAL A 108 -10.68 14.19 -7.47
C VAL A 108 -12.16 13.85 -7.31
N ARG A 109 -12.69 12.95 -8.15
CA ARG A 109 -14.05 12.41 -7.99
C ARG A 109 -14.02 11.15 -7.13
N ARG A 110 -14.50 11.24 -5.89
CA ARG A 110 -14.65 10.06 -5.04
C ARG A 110 -15.77 9.15 -5.58
N ARG A 111 -15.44 7.92 -5.95
CA ARG A 111 -16.46 6.89 -6.27
C ARG A 111 -17.42 6.72 -5.09
N ARG A 112 -18.71 6.99 -5.32
CA ARG A 112 -19.76 6.60 -4.38
C ARG A 112 -19.90 5.09 -4.44
N GLY A 113 -19.52 4.39 -3.37
CA GLY A 113 -19.74 2.95 -3.25
C GLY A 113 -21.21 2.62 -3.50
N SER A 114 -21.46 1.65 -4.40
CA SER A 114 -22.79 1.15 -4.68
C SER A 114 -23.36 0.46 -3.43
N ARG A 115 -24.32 1.11 -2.76
CA ARG A 115 -25.26 0.37 -1.90
C ARG A 115 -26.17 -0.42 -2.83
N SER A 116 -25.87 -1.71 -3.04
CA SER A 116 -26.84 -2.63 -3.66
C SER A 116 -28.10 -2.68 -2.79
N PRO A 117 -29.31 -2.53 -3.38
CA PRO A 117 -30.55 -2.64 -2.63
C PRO A 117 -30.79 -4.09 -2.22
N ARG A 118 -31.16 -4.27 -0.94
CA ARG A 118 -31.68 -5.53 -0.40
C ARG A 118 -33.05 -5.83 -1.04
N GLY A 119 -33.19 -7.05 -1.55
CA GLY A 119 -34.43 -7.83 -1.57
C GLY A 119 -35.44 -7.54 -2.69
N SER A 120 -35.84 -8.60 -3.41
CA SER A 120 -37.18 -9.21 -3.25
C SER A 120 -37.24 -10.52 -4.02
N GLY A 121 -37.62 -11.59 -3.31
CA GLY A 121 -38.29 -12.76 -3.89
C GLY A 121 -39.77 -12.66 -3.58
#